data_AF-A0A6L5I291-F1
#
_entry.id   AF-A0A6L5I291-F1
#
_cell.length_a   1.000
_cell.length_b   1.000
_cell.length_c   1.000
_cell.angle_alpha   90.00
_cell.angle_beta   90.00
_cell.angle_gamma   90.00
#
_symmetry.space_group_name_H-M   'P 1'
#
loop_
_entity.id
_entity.type
_entity.pdbx_description
1 polymer ?
#
loop_
_entity_poly.entity_id
_entity_poly.type
_entity_poly.pdbx_seq_one_letter_code
_entity_poly.pdbx_strand_id
1 'polypeptide(L)'
;MNAPVCSSTCSHVLLWVRDLHEAVANFRNAGFCVTYATPKARAQHAHIWFSQGPIIELLTTPRHARLFKWPIDCLAGRGAGRRMLRWPAQGEGFCDLALLCDEQA
;
A
#
# COMPACT_ATOMS: atom_id res chain seq x y z
N MET A 1 2.04 26.80 26.76
CA MET A 1 1.71 26.70 25.32
C MET A 1 1.37 25.26 25.05
N ASN A 2 0.11 24.93 24.74
CA ASN A 2 -0.27 23.56 24.38
C ASN A 2 0.08 23.34 22.90
N ALA A 3 0.84 22.30 22.60
CA ALA A 3 1.08 21.90 21.22
C ALA A 3 -0.27 21.50 20.57
N PRO A 4 -0.51 21.84 19.29
CA PRO A 4 -1.67 21.35 18.58
C PRO A 4 -1.62 19.82 18.56
N VAL A 5 -2.70 19.18 19.00
CA VAL A 5 -2.86 17.73 18.88
C VAL A 5 -3.27 17.47 17.44
N CYS A 6 -2.35 17.03 16.60
CA CYS A 6 -2.70 16.48 15.29
C CYS A 6 -3.45 15.16 15.51
N SER A 7 -4.72 15.10 15.10
CA SER A 7 -5.39 13.83 14.91
C SER A 7 -4.83 13.15 13.66
N SER A 8 -4.68 11.83 13.74
CA SER A 8 -4.35 11.01 12.58
C SER A 8 -5.24 9.79 12.54
N THR A 9 -5.74 9.45 11.35
CA THR A 9 -6.59 8.29 11.13
C THR A 9 -5.91 7.30 10.19
N CYS A 10 -6.16 6.01 10.39
CA CYS A 10 -5.65 5.00 9.47
C CYS A 10 -6.45 5.07 8.16
N SER A 11 -5.75 5.34 7.08
CA SER A 11 -6.34 5.48 5.74
C SER A 11 -6.26 4.16 4.98
N HIS A 12 -5.07 3.51 5.00
CA HIS A 12 -4.82 2.27 4.26
C HIS A 12 -4.00 1.30 5.10
N VAL A 13 -4.29 0.01 4.97
CA VAL A 13 -3.45 -1.10 5.45
C VAL A 13 -2.79 -1.73 4.22
N LEU A 14 -1.46 -1.82 4.23
CA LEU A 14 -0.70 -2.31 3.07
C LEU A 14 -0.35 -3.79 3.29
N LEU A 15 -0.76 -4.64 2.35
CA LEU A 15 -0.39 -6.04 2.26
C LEU A 15 0.55 -6.26 1.08
N TRP A 16 1.75 -6.77 1.36
CA TRP A 16 2.65 -7.23 0.32
C TRP A 16 2.22 -8.62 -0.18
N VAL A 17 2.08 -8.74 -1.49
CA VAL A 17 1.75 -9.99 -2.18
C VAL A 17 2.79 -10.28 -3.26
N ARG A 18 3.10 -11.57 -3.44
CA ARG A 18 4.08 -12.00 -4.44
C ARG A 18 3.56 -11.87 -5.84
N ASP A 19 2.30 -12.25 -6.04
CA ASP A 19 1.57 -12.09 -7.31
C ASP A 19 0.28 -11.31 -7.07
N LEU A 20 0.22 -10.09 -7.64
CA LEU A 20 -0.92 -9.21 -7.48
C LEU A 20 -2.19 -9.80 -8.10
N HIS A 21 -2.09 -10.47 -9.25
CA HIS A 21 -3.25 -10.98 -9.97
C HIS A 21 -3.83 -12.22 -9.29
N GLU A 22 -2.96 -13.09 -8.79
CA GLU A 22 -3.36 -14.24 -7.98
C GLU A 22 -4.04 -13.78 -6.69
N ALA A 23 -3.45 -12.82 -5.97
CA ALA A 23 -4.05 -12.27 -4.75
C ALA A 23 -5.43 -11.64 -5.01
N VAL A 24 -5.57 -10.83 -6.07
CA VAL A 24 -6.86 -10.23 -6.46
C VAL A 24 -7.89 -11.32 -6.77
N ALA A 25 -7.51 -12.40 -7.47
CA ALA A 25 -8.42 -13.51 -7.74
C ALA A 25 -8.85 -14.20 -6.44
N ASN A 26 -7.92 -14.50 -5.54
CA ASN A 26 -8.19 -15.17 -4.27
C ASN A 26 -9.13 -14.36 -3.37
N PHE A 27 -8.90 -13.05 -3.22
CA PHE A 27 -9.78 -12.20 -2.41
C PHE A 27 -11.18 -12.05 -3.03
N ARG A 28 -11.28 -11.96 -4.36
CA ARG A 28 -12.59 -11.94 -5.03
C ARG A 28 -13.34 -13.26 -4.84
N ASN A 29 -12.65 -14.39 -4.94
CA ASN A 29 -13.23 -15.71 -4.69
C ASN A 29 -13.69 -15.88 -3.24
N ALA A 30 -13.01 -15.22 -2.29
CA ALA A 30 -13.42 -15.15 -0.90
C ALA A 30 -14.59 -14.17 -0.64
N GLY A 31 -15.10 -13.48 -1.68
CA GLY A 31 -16.27 -12.61 -1.60
C GLY A 31 -15.97 -11.12 -1.40
N PHE A 32 -14.70 -10.70 -1.45
CA PHE A 32 -14.34 -9.29 -1.30
C PHE A 32 -14.50 -8.48 -2.59
N CYS A 33 -14.86 -7.20 -2.44
CA CYS A 33 -14.81 -6.24 -3.54
C CYS A 33 -13.37 -5.75 -3.75
N VAL A 34 -12.76 -6.13 -4.88
CA VAL A 34 -11.37 -5.79 -5.18
C VAL A 34 -11.27 -5.08 -6.53
N THR A 35 -10.61 -3.92 -6.57
CA THR A 35 -10.37 -3.14 -7.79
C THR A 35 -8.89 -2.89 -8.03
N TYR A 36 -8.41 -3.07 -9.26
CA TYR A 36 -7.09 -2.59 -9.63
C TYR A 36 -7.06 -1.06 -9.63
N ALA A 37 -5.98 -0.46 -9.12
CA ALA A 37 -5.86 1.00 -9.07
C ALA A 37 -5.60 1.63 -10.46
N THR A 38 -5.09 0.84 -11.39
CA THR A 38 -4.91 1.20 -12.81
C THR A 38 -5.40 0.02 -13.69
N PRO A 39 -5.47 0.16 -15.02
CA PRO A 39 -5.87 -0.96 -15.88
C PRO A 39 -5.03 -2.21 -15.60
N LYS A 40 -5.69 -3.37 -15.51
CA LYS A 40 -5.11 -4.65 -15.04
C LYS A 40 -3.71 -4.93 -15.61
N ALA A 41 -3.51 -4.71 -16.91
CA ALA A 41 -2.24 -4.98 -17.59
C ALA A 41 -1.04 -4.17 -17.08
N ARG A 42 -1.28 -3.05 -16.38
CA ARG A 42 -0.24 -2.15 -15.82
C ARG A 42 -0.36 -1.98 -14.31
N ALA A 43 -1.29 -2.67 -13.66
CA ALA A 43 -1.55 -2.51 -12.24
C ALA A 43 -0.36 -2.97 -11.40
N GLN A 44 0.09 -2.10 -10.50
CA GLN A 44 1.13 -2.40 -9.50
C GLN A 44 0.55 -2.59 -8.09
N HIS A 45 -0.71 -2.17 -7.90
CA HIS A 45 -1.47 -2.31 -6.68
C HIS A 45 -2.97 -2.43 -6.98
N ALA A 46 -3.71 -2.94 -5.99
CA ALA A 46 -5.16 -3.08 -6.01
C ALA A 46 -5.73 -2.79 -4.62
N HIS A 47 -7.00 -2.41 -4.57
CA HIS A 47 -7.69 -2.05 -3.33
C HIS A 47 -8.78 -3.08 -3.02
N ILE A 48 -8.83 -3.53 -1.77
CA ILE A 48 -9.97 -4.23 -1.18
C ILE A 48 -10.78 -3.20 -0.41
N TRP A 49 -12.06 -3.08 -0.78
CA TRP A 49 -12.95 -2.05 -0.24
C TRP A 49 -13.78 -2.55 0.92
N PHE A 50 -13.96 -1.67 1.90
CA PHE A 50 -14.87 -1.83 3.03
C PHE A 50 -15.86 -0.66 3.04
N SER A 51 -17.05 -0.88 3.59
CA SER A 51 -18.06 0.18 3.71
C SER A 51 -17.67 1.25 4.74
N GLN A 52 -16.83 0.88 5.71
CA GLN A 52 -16.33 1.74 6.77
C GLN A 52 -14.91 1.35 7.14
N GLY A 53 -14.11 2.32 7.59
CA GLY A 53 -12.74 2.11 8.03
C GLY A 53 -11.69 2.14 6.89
N PRO A 54 -10.44 1.75 7.19
CA PRO A 54 -9.35 1.79 6.22
C PRO A 54 -9.56 0.75 5.12
N ILE A 55 -9.09 1.06 3.91
CA ILE A 55 -9.01 0.08 2.83
C ILE A 55 -7.77 -0.80 2.99
N ILE A 56 -7.78 -1.97 2.36
CA ILE A 56 -6.56 -2.78 2.23
C ILE A 56 -5.98 -2.57 0.84
N GLU A 57 -4.72 -2.13 0.77
CA GLU A 57 -3.96 -2.00 -0.45
C GLU A 57 -3.07 -3.23 -0.63
N LEU A 58 -3.35 -4.00 -1.68
CA LEU A 58 -2.50 -5.08 -2.15
C LEU A 58 -1.43 -4.49 -3.06
N LEU A 59 -0.17 -4.74 -2.74
CA LEU A 59 0.95 -4.25 -3.53
C LEU A 59 1.98 -5.35 -3.77
N THR A 60 2.72 -5.23 -4.86
CA THR A 60 3.85 -6.10 -5.15
C THR A 60 5.11 -5.28 -5.38
N THR A 61 6.27 -5.89 -5.16
CA THR A 61 7.55 -5.24 -5.42
C THR A 61 8.06 -5.69 -6.79
N PRO A 62 8.36 -4.76 -7.71
CA PRO A 62 8.94 -5.12 -9.00
C PRO A 62 10.21 -5.96 -8.80
N ARG A 63 10.42 -6.99 -9.65
CA ARG A 63 11.58 -7.89 -9.57
C ARG A 63 12.94 -7.16 -9.53
N HIS A 64 13.01 -5.96 -10.11
CA HIS A 64 14.20 -5.12 -10.17
C HIS A 64 14.17 -3.93 -9.21
N ALA A 65 13.35 -3.97 -8.16
CA ALA A 65 13.13 -2.83 -7.24
C ALA A 65 14.40 -2.20 -6.65
N ARG A 66 15.49 -2.97 -6.47
CA ARG A 66 16.77 -2.42 -6.01
C ARG A 66 17.36 -1.40 -6.99
N LEU A 67 17.17 -1.58 -8.30
CA LEU A 67 17.59 -0.65 -9.34
C LEU A 67 16.73 0.62 -9.36
N PHE A 68 15.48 0.52 -8.91
CA PHE A 68 14.52 1.62 -8.90
C PHE A 68 14.40 2.35 -7.55
N LYS A 69 15.23 2.01 -6.56
CA LYS A 69 15.19 2.62 -5.22
C LYS A 69 15.27 4.15 -5.27
N TRP A 70 16.27 4.69 -5.96
CA TRP A 70 16.52 6.13 -6.04
C TRP A 70 15.42 6.90 -6.79
N PRO A 71 14.96 6.44 -7.96
CA PRO A 71 13.77 7.01 -8.61
C PRO A 71 12.55 7.08 -7.69
N ILE A 72 12.30 6.04 -6.89
CA ILE A 72 11.15 5.99 -5.97
C ILE A 72 11.33 6.96 -4.80
N ASP A 73 12.53 7.06 -4.23
CA ASP A 73 12.83 8.04 -3.19
C ASP A 73 12.67 9.50 -3.69
N CYS A 74 12.86 9.76 -4.99
CA CYS A 74 12.63 11.08 -5.59
C CYS A 74 11.14 11.38 -5.81
N LEU A 75 10.33 10.40 -6.25
CA LEU A 75 8.91 10.60 -6.58
C LEU A 75 7.99 10.52 -5.36
N ALA A 76 8.27 9.60 -4.45
CA ALA A 76 7.42 9.29 -3.29
C ALA A 76 8.01 9.79 -1.96
N GLY A 77 9.07 10.60 -2.02
CA GLY A 77 9.76 11.15 -0.87
C GLY A 77 10.86 10.26 -0.31
N ARG A 78 11.81 10.91 0.38
CA ARG A 78 13.00 10.24 0.94
C ARG A 78 12.59 9.10 1.88
N GLY A 79 13.01 7.88 1.56
CA GLY A 79 12.79 6.71 2.40
C GLY A 79 11.67 5.78 1.92
N ALA A 80 10.87 6.19 0.93
CA ALA A 80 9.85 5.35 0.31
C ALA A 80 10.47 4.10 -0.34
N GLY A 81 11.57 4.26 -1.09
CA GLY A 81 12.29 3.16 -1.71
C GLY A 81 12.91 2.22 -0.67
N ARG A 82 13.39 2.75 0.47
CA ARG A 82 13.88 1.91 1.58
C ARG A 82 12.75 1.08 2.19
N ARG A 83 11.57 1.65 2.40
CA ARG A 83 10.39 0.93 2.93
C ARG A 83 9.94 -0.16 1.97
N MET A 84 9.80 0.17 0.69
CA MET A 84 9.38 -0.78 -0.34
C MET A 84 10.29 -1.99 -0.43
N LEU A 85 11.62 -1.80 -0.33
CA LEU A 85 12.59 -2.90 -0.32
C LEU A 85 12.47 -3.83 0.89
N ARG A 86 11.87 -3.38 2.00
CA ARG A 86 11.66 -4.22 3.20
C ARG A 86 10.36 -5.00 3.17
N TRP A 87 9.34 -4.55 2.44
CA TRP A 87 8.04 -5.22 2.40
C TRP A 87 8.10 -6.72 2.07
N PRO A 88 8.89 -7.20 1.09
CA PRO A 88 8.99 -8.64 0.83
C PRO A 88 9.76 -9.43 1.90
N ALA A 89 10.48 -8.77 2.81
CA ALA A 89 11.45 -9.43 3.69
C ALA A 89 10.79 -10.35 4.74
N GLN A 90 9.50 -10.16 5.03
CA GLN A 90 8.75 -10.95 6.00
C GLN A 90 7.82 -11.99 5.33
N GLY A 91 7.90 -12.14 4.00
CA GLY A 91 6.95 -12.94 3.24
C GLY A 91 5.65 -12.19 2.92
N GLU A 92 4.65 -12.90 2.39
CA GLU A 92 3.35 -12.31 2.08
C GLU A 92 2.59 -11.91 3.35
N GLY A 93 1.90 -10.78 3.29
CA GLY A 93 1.07 -10.28 4.39
C GLY A 93 1.32 -8.81 4.72
N PHE A 94 0.97 -8.44 5.95
CA PHE A 94 1.04 -7.06 6.42
C PHE A 94 2.45 -6.50 6.36
N CYS A 95 2.60 -5.34 5.72
CA CYS A 95 3.91 -4.73 5.53
C CYS A 95 3.98 -3.25 5.95
N ASP A 96 2.86 -2.52 5.97
CA ASP A 96 2.81 -1.13 6.41
C ASP A 96 1.38 -0.60 6.59
N LEU A 97 1.25 0.65 7.02
CA LEU A 97 -0.01 1.40 7.01
C LEU A 97 0.21 2.84 6.53
N ALA A 98 -0.83 3.47 6.00
CA ALA A 98 -0.86 4.88 5.65
C ALA A 98 -1.78 5.64 6.61
N LEU A 99 -1.27 6.71 7.21
CA LEU A 99 -2.05 7.61 8.08
C LEU A 99 -2.46 8.85 7.29
N LEU A 100 -3.70 9.27 7.48
CA LEU A 100 -4.17 10.59 7.12
C LEU A 100 -3.97 11.49 8.34
N CYS A 101 -3.20 12.55 8.18
CA CYS A 101 -3.07 13.59 9.19
C CYS A 101 -4.04 14.71 8.87
N ASP A 102 -4.89 15.08 9.82
CA ASP A 102 -5.75 16.25 9.66
C ASP A 102 -4.87 17.50 9.84
N GLU A 103 -4.82 18.37 8.83
CA GLU A 103 -4.36 19.73 9.07
C GLU A 103 -5.51 20.49 9.74
N GLN A 104 -5.29 20.92 10.98
CA GLN A 104 -6.16 21.91 11.61
C GLN A 104 -5.97 23.22 10.83
N ALA A 105 -6.98 23.58 10.02
CA ALA A 105 -7.07 24.85 9.31
C ALA A 105 -7.12 26.04 10.27
#